data_AF-A0A4P5YDQ2-F1
#
_entry.id   AF-A0A4P5YDQ2-F1
#
_cell.length_a   1.000
_cell.length_b   1.000
_cell.length_c   1.000
_cell.angle_alpha   90.00
_cell.angle_beta   90.00
_cell.angle_gamma   90.00
#
_symmetry.space_group_name_H-M   'P 1'
#
loop_
_entity.id
_entity.type
_entity.pdbx_description
1 polymer ?
#
loop_
_entity_poly.entity_id
_entity_poly.type
_entity_poly.pdbx_seq_one_letter_code
_entity_poly.pdbx_strand_id
1 'polypeptide(L)'
;MIMPTFYTHKYQISRNMVVSEQQLSYSGYVCAPYLHNSESAKLKDSWTSSNNIEALYFVTGTFSDESKPYFSNSTNHYILGKFKDSQSITDDLTKNNQEKTSFIFNLKDELFQREVSGETNFVTVYYLEYGEYEEDLQEVANILLKREKIKIGGLGHMTTFCMLPSKFTFPYAENIVVIEVASDKGHQSVKKYCEQTKRDVNRKGLTMTNLLSLSILEKLK
;
A
#
# COMPACT_ATOMS: atom_id res chain seq x y z
N MET A 1 9.32 29.47 -35.67
CA MET A 1 8.37 28.35 -35.58
C MET A 1 9.17 27.14 -35.13
N ILE A 2 9.23 26.91 -33.82
CA ILE A 2 10.13 25.93 -33.19
C ILE A 2 9.24 24.75 -32.76
N MET A 3 9.48 23.59 -33.37
CA MET A 3 8.86 22.31 -33.01
C MET A 3 9.51 21.79 -31.71
N PRO A 4 8.74 21.30 -30.72
CA PRO A 4 9.31 20.65 -29.56
C PRO A 4 9.72 19.20 -29.88
N THR A 5 10.98 18.88 -29.58
CA THR A 5 11.54 17.53 -29.56
C THR A 5 10.91 16.69 -28.45
N PHE A 6 10.26 15.59 -28.83
CA PHE A 6 9.78 14.55 -27.92
C PHE A 6 10.96 13.74 -27.38
N TYR A 7 11.17 13.76 -26.05
CA TYR A 7 12.07 12.84 -25.36
C TYR A 7 11.33 11.52 -25.08
N THR A 8 11.64 10.47 -25.83
CA THR A 8 11.29 9.09 -25.50
C THR A 8 12.35 8.51 -24.57
N HIS A 9 12.01 8.30 -23.30
CA HIS A 9 12.88 7.54 -22.39
C HIS A 9 12.67 6.05 -22.67
N LYS A 10 13.70 5.41 -23.25
CA LYS A 10 13.81 3.96 -23.38
C LYS A 10 14.26 3.40 -22.02
N TYR A 11 13.44 2.56 -21.41
CA TYR A 11 13.86 1.69 -20.31
C TYR A 11 14.77 0.60 -20.88
N GLN A 12 16.02 0.54 -20.42
CA GLN A 12 16.93 -0.59 -20.63
C GLN A 12 17.18 -1.22 -19.27
N ILE A 13 16.57 -2.38 -19.01
CA ILE A 13 16.86 -3.19 -17.83
C ILE A 13 17.92 -4.22 -18.23
N SER A 14 19.09 -4.11 -17.60
CA SER A 14 20.21 -5.03 -17.72
C SER A 14 19.89 -6.37 -17.06
N ARG A 15 20.01 -7.46 -17.84
CA ARG A 15 19.81 -8.86 -17.42
C ARG A 15 21.11 -9.47 -16.90
N ASN A 16 21.06 -10.04 -15.69
CA ASN A 16 21.65 -11.32 -15.24
C ASN A 16 22.01 -11.24 -13.75
N MET A 17 21.28 -11.94 -12.89
CA MET A 17 21.82 -12.33 -11.59
C MET A 17 21.30 -13.69 -11.17
N VAL A 18 22.25 -14.56 -10.89
CA VAL A 18 22.11 -15.89 -10.28
C VAL A 18 21.37 -15.73 -8.95
N VAL A 19 20.29 -16.50 -8.76
CA VAL A 19 19.51 -16.51 -7.52
C VAL A 19 20.35 -17.13 -6.40
N SER A 20 20.88 -16.27 -5.54
CA SER A 20 21.15 -16.62 -4.15
C SER A 20 19.95 -16.10 -3.35
N GLU A 21 19.41 -16.93 -2.45
CA GLU A 21 18.34 -16.54 -1.51
C GLU A 21 18.85 -15.49 -0.51
N GLN A 22 19.11 -14.29 -0.99
CA GLN A 22 19.10 -13.11 -0.13
C GLN A 22 17.63 -12.72 0.01
N GLN A 23 17.07 -12.79 1.23
CA GLN A 23 15.79 -12.15 1.52
C GLN A 23 15.93 -10.66 1.17
N LEU A 24 15.40 -10.28 0.02
CA LEU A 24 15.33 -8.88 -0.38
C LEU A 24 14.50 -8.15 0.68
N SER A 25 15.14 -7.25 1.42
CA SER A 25 14.46 -6.34 2.33
C SER A 25 13.74 -5.30 1.48
N TYR A 26 12.41 -5.34 1.49
CA TYR A 26 11.56 -4.36 0.82
C TYR A 26 11.22 -3.22 1.77
N SER A 27 10.96 -2.03 1.24
CA SER A 27 10.26 -0.97 1.97
C SER A 27 8.75 -1.09 1.72
N GLY A 28 7.94 -0.40 2.50
CA GLY A 28 6.50 -0.41 2.26
C GLY A 28 5.65 0.08 3.42
N TYR A 29 4.47 -0.51 3.55
CA TYR A 29 3.48 -0.10 4.54
C TYR A 29 3.04 -1.26 5.41
N VAL A 30 2.96 -1.03 6.71
CA VAL A 30 2.43 -2.00 7.68
C VAL A 30 1.19 -1.44 8.35
N CYS A 31 0.15 -2.26 8.48
CA CYS A 31 -1.06 -1.97 9.24
C CYS A 31 -1.17 -2.96 10.39
N ALA A 32 -0.97 -2.48 11.63
CA ALA A 32 -1.23 -3.26 12.83
C ALA A 32 -2.55 -2.83 13.49
N PRO A 33 -3.44 -3.75 13.89
CA PRO A 33 -4.66 -3.43 14.61
C PRO A 33 -4.40 -2.58 15.85
N TYR A 34 -5.17 -1.50 16.03
CA TYR A 34 -5.15 -0.70 17.24
C TYR A 34 -6.40 -0.95 18.06
N LEU A 35 -6.28 -1.79 19.09
CA LEU A 35 -7.40 -2.24 19.92
C LEU A 35 -7.55 -1.44 21.22
N HIS A 36 -6.81 -0.33 21.37
CA HIS A 36 -6.78 0.50 22.58
C HIS A 36 -6.44 -0.29 23.85
N ASN A 37 -5.69 -1.39 23.71
CA ASN A 37 -5.22 -2.23 24.80
C ASN A 37 -3.72 -1.99 25.06
N SER A 38 -3.20 -2.56 26.14
CA SER A 38 -1.79 -2.36 26.54
C SER A 38 -0.79 -2.86 25.49
N GLU A 39 -1.13 -3.90 24.73
CA GLU A 39 -0.26 -4.49 23.69
C GLU A 39 -0.16 -3.59 22.46
N SER A 40 -1.29 -3.14 21.92
CA SER A 40 -1.33 -2.21 20.80
C SER A 40 -0.72 -0.85 21.13
N ALA A 41 -0.84 -0.38 22.37
CA ALA A 41 -0.13 0.81 22.85
C ALA A 41 1.40 0.61 22.87
N LYS A 42 1.89 -0.51 23.41
CA LYS A 42 3.33 -0.83 23.41
C LYS A 42 3.90 -0.93 22.00
N LEU A 43 3.19 -1.57 21.07
CA LEU A 43 3.62 -1.67 19.67
C LEU A 43 3.72 -0.29 19.02
N LYS A 44 2.71 0.57 19.23
CA LYS A 44 2.72 1.97 18.75
C LYS A 44 3.94 2.73 19.28
N ASP A 45 4.23 2.65 20.57
CA ASP A 45 5.35 3.38 21.19
C ASP A 45 6.71 2.85 20.70
N SER A 46 6.84 1.53 20.52
CA SER A 46 8.01 0.88 19.92
C SER A 46 8.25 1.38 18.48
N TRP A 47 7.22 1.39 17.65
CA TRP A 47 7.31 1.85 16.26
C TRP A 47 7.58 3.35 16.13
N THR A 48 7.02 4.17 17.02
CA THR A 48 7.30 5.61 17.07
C THR A 48 8.80 5.86 17.27
N SER A 49 9.43 5.04 18.13
CA SER A 49 10.86 5.15 18.46
C SER A 49 11.79 4.42 17.47
N SER A 50 11.24 3.60 16.56
CA SER A 50 12.01 2.75 15.66
C SER A 50 12.61 3.52 14.49
N ASN A 51 13.90 3.31 14.20
CA ASN A 51 14.56 3.87 13.01
C ASN A 51 14.09 3.23 11.68
N ASN A 52 13.45 2.06 11.77
CA ASN A 52 12.88 1.36 10.62
C ASN A 52 11.58 2.02 10.13
N ILE A 53 10.87 2.74 11.00
CA ILE A 53 9.62 3.44 10.66
C ILE A 53 9.94 4.88 10.28
N GLU A 54 9.63 5.25 9.05
CA GLU A 54 9.79 6.61 8.50
C GLU A 54 8.66 7.53 8.92
N ALA A 55 7.43 7.02 8.86
CA ALA A 55 6.23 7.76 9.18
C ALA A 55 5.23 6.83 9.86
N LEU A 56 4.45 7.37 10.80
CA LEU A 56 3.49 6.59 11.57
C LEU A 56 2.18 7.36 11.71
N TYR A 57 1.07 6.68 11.51
CA TYR A 57 -0.27 7.28 11.49
C TYR A 57 -1.27 6.43 12.25
N PHE A 58 -2.21 7.09 12.92
CA PHE A 58 -3.45 6.47 13.36
C PHE A 58 -4.48 6.61 12.24
N VAL A 59 -5.07 5.49 11.80
CA VAL A 59 -5.93 5.46 10.61
C VAL A 59 -7.22 4.69 10.84
N THR A 60 -8.26 5.08 10.11
CA THR A 60 -9.46 4.26 9.94
C THR A 60 -9.36 3.44 8.65
N GLY A 61 -9.39 2.11 8.79
CA GLY A 61 -9.47 1.16 7.69
C GLY A 61 -10.91 0.94 7.22
N THR A 62 -11.12 0.93 5.92
CA THR A 62 -12.39 0.55 5.27
C THR A 62 -12.09 -0.48 4.20
N PHE A 63 -12.54 -1.72 4.41
CA PHE A 63 -12.42 -2.81 3.46
C PHE A 63 -13.54 -2.76 2.43
N SER A 64 -13.22 -3.17 1.20
CA SER A 64 -14.21 -3.38 0.14
C SER A 64 -15.10 -4.58 0.42
N ASP A 65 -16.27 -4.64 -0.21
CA ASP A 65 -17.18 -5.77 -0.03
C ASP A 65 -16.59 -7.07 -0.61
N GLU A 66 -15.72 -6.96 -1.61
CA GLU A 66 -15.01 -8.05 -2.27
C GLU A 66 -13.89 -8.64 -1.39
N SER A 67 -13.24 -7.81 -0.56
CA SER A 67 -12.12 -8.26 0.30
C SER A 67 -12.56 -8.76 1.67
N LYS A 68 -13.70 -8.29 2.20
CA LYS A 68 -14.24 -8.69 3.52
C LYS A 68 -14.29 -10.20 3.77
N PRO A 69 -14.70 -11.07 2.81
CA PRO A 69 -14.74 -12.51 3.03
C PRO A 69 -13.37 -13.13 3.33
N TYR A 70 -12.29 -12.52 2.83
CA TYR A 70 -10.92 -13.00 3.03
C TYR A 70 -10.31 -12.51 4.35
N PHE A 71 -10.83 -11.42 4.92
CA PHE A 71 -10.29 -10.77 6.12
C PHE A 71 -11.38 -10.51 7.17
N SER A 72 -12.09 -11.58 7.55
CA SER A 72 -13.19 -11.52 8.54
C SER A 72 -12.75 -11.02 9.92
N ASN A 73 -11.47 -11.18 10.26
CA ASN A 73 -10.87 -10.70 11.51
C ASN A 73 -10.22 -9.31 11.38
N SER A 74 -10.72 -8.46 10.49
CA SER A 74 -10.31 -7.06 10.41
C SER A 74 -10.87 -6.23 11.58
N THR A 75 -10.32 -5.01 11.73
CA THR A 75 -10.80 -3.97 12.64
C THR A 75 -11.00 -2.66 11.86
N ASN A 76 -11.56 -1.64 12.50
CA ASN A 76 -11.72 -0.32 11.89
C ASN A 76 -10.51 0.59 12.15
N HIS A 77 -9.74 0.35 13.21
CA HIS A 77 -8.64 1.22 13.62
C HIS A 77 -7.29 0.52 13.53
N TYR A 78 -6.34 1.16 12.88
CA TYR A 78 -4.99 0.64 12.68
C TYR A 78 -3.93 1.69 13.02
N ILE A 79 -2.76 1.20 13.39
CA ILE A 79 -1.50 1.95 13.28
C ILE A 79 -0.91 1.61 11.91
N LEU A 80 -0.80 2.63 11.05
CA LEU A 80 -0.17 2.55 9.74
C LEU A 80 1.26 3.08 9.84
N GLY A 81 2.25 2.24 9.56
CA GLY A 81 3.66 2.63 9.49
C GLY A 81 4.18 2.53 8.07
N LYS A 82 4.94 3.54 7.60
CA LYS A 82 5.82 3.41 6.43
C LYS A 82 7.18 2.91 6.91
N PHE A 83 7.63 1.76 6.41
CA PHE A 83 8.86 1.10 6.88
C PHE A 83 9.92 0.99 5.78
N LYS A 84 11.19 0.83 6.19
CA LYS A 84 12.34 0.67 5.30
C LYS A 84 12.73 -0.79 5.04
N ASP A 85 12.62 -1.63 6.07
CA ASP A 85 13.00 -3.03 6.07
C ASP A 85 11.83 -3.94 6.49
N SER A 86 11.38 -4.75 5.54
CA SER A 86 10.30 -5.73 5.68
C SER A 86 10.61 -6.84 6.67
N GLN A 87 11.88 -7.23 6.84
CA GLN A 87 12.24 -8.33 7.74
C GLN A 87 12.07 -7.90 9.20
N SER A 88 12.56 -6.71 9.56
CA SER A 88 12.35 -6.15 10.89
C SER A 88 10.85 -6.02 11.24
N ILE A 89 10.01 -5.61 10.29
CA ILE A 89 8.56 -5.54 10.52
C ILE A 89 7.92 -6.91 10.65
N THR A 90 8.34 -7.87 9.84
CA THR A 90 7.88 -9.26 9.91
C THR A 90 8.17 -9.88 11.27
N ASP A 91 9.38 -9.66 11.80
CA ASP A 91 9.77 -10.14 13.13
C ASP A 91 8.93 -9.51 14.24
N ASP A 92 8.65 -8.20 14.14
CA ASP A 92 7.80 -7.48 15.09
C ASP A 92 6.37 -8.03 15.10
N LEU A 93 5.76 -8.23 13.93
CA LEU A 93 4.40 -8.77 13.82
C LEU A 93 4.31 -10.24 14.21
N THR A 94 5.38 -11.01 14.02
CA THR A 94 5.43 -12.40 14.47
C THR A 94 5.42 -12.48 16.00
N LYS A 95 6.15 -11.58 16.69
CA LYS A 95 6.19 -11.50 18.15
C LYS A 95 4.90 -10.93 18.76
N ASN A 96 4.27 -9.99 18.06
CA ASN A 96 3.08 -9.26 18.52
C ASN A 96 1.82 -9.67 17.74
N ASN A 97 1.74 -10.93 17.31
CA ASN A 97 0.60 -11.43 16.54
C ASN A 97 -0.67 -11.40 17.40
N GLN A 98 -1.81 -11.13 16.77
CA GLN A 98 -3.10 -10.95 17.45
C GLN A 98 -4.21 -11.67 16.69
N GLU A 99 -5.38 -11.79 17.32
CA GLU A 99 -6.58 -12.33 16.66
C GLU A 99 -7.00 -11.46 15.47
N LYS A 100 -6.77 -10.15 15.52
CA LYS A 100 -7.09 -9.23 14.43
C LYS A 100 -5.98 -9.21 13.38
N THR A 101 -6.35 -9.21 12.11
CA THR A 101 -5.40 -9.32 11.00
C THR A 101 -4.54 -8.05 10.89
N SER A 102 -3.22 -8.23 10.93
CA SER A 102 -2.24 -7.24 10.50
C SER A 102 -1.85 -7.47 9.05
N PHE A 103 -1.46 -6.40 8.35
CA PHE A 103 -1.10 -6.43 6.94
C PHE A 103 0.28 -5.81 6.74
N ILE A 104 1.12 -6.46 5.93
CA ILE A 104 2.34 -5.87 5.38
C ILE A 104 2.13 -5.76 3.87
N PHE A 105 2.34 -4.56 3.33
CA PHE A 105 2.36 -4.28 1.89
C PHE A 105 3.81 -3.95 1.51
N ASN A 106 4.51 -4.96 1.02
CA ASN A 106 5.91 -4.84 0.59
C ASN A 106 5.96 -4.31 -0.83
N LEU A 107 6.55 -3.13 -1.02
CA LEU A 107 6.72 -2.54 -2.34
C LEU A 107 7.93 -3.18 -3.02
N LYS A 108 7.68 -3.91 -4.11
CA LYS A 108 8.73 -4.44 -4.99
C LYS A 108 9.26 -3.34 -5.88
N ASP A 109 8.34 -2.57 -6.46
CA ASP A 109 8.63 -1.47 -7.39
C ASP A 109 7.89 -0.21 -6.96
N GLU A 110 8.64 0.81 -6.55
CA GLU A 110 8.10 2.16 -6.43
C GLU A 110 7.95 2.75 -7.84
N LEU A 111 6.71 2.83 -8.33
CA LEU A 111 6.43 3.33 -9.68
C LEU A 111 6.84 4.80 -9.81
N PHE A 112 6.56 5.58 -8.76
CA PHE A 112 7.00 6.95 -8.62
C PHE A 112 6.77 7.47 -7.21
N GLN A 113 7.59 8.45 -6.84
CA GLN A 113 7.38 9.37 -5.72
C GLN A 113 7.57 10.79 -6.23
N ARG A 114 6.67 11.71 -5.86
CA ARG A 114 6.77 13.13 -6.20
C ARG A 114 6.29 14.02 -5.08
N GLU A 115 6.64 15.29 -5.16
CA GLU A 115 6.01 16.31 -4.31
C GLU A 115 4.62 16.65 -4.83
N VAL A 116 3.68 16.78 -3.90
CA VAL A 116 2.29 17.18 -4.14
C VAL A 116 1.89 18.18 -3.08
N SER A 117 0.97 19.08 -3.43
CA SER A 117 0.45 20.06 -2.46
C SER A 117 -0.42 19.39 -1.39
N GLY A 118 -0.25 19.84 -0.16
CA GLY A 118 -1.02 19.39 1.00
C GLY A 118 -0.36 18.24 1.76
N GLU A 119 -1.01 17.82 2.85
CA GLU A 119 -0.52 16.72 3.68
C GLU A 119 -1.10 15.38 3.25
N THR A 120 -0.30 14.32 3.44
CA THR A 120 -0.75 12.94 3.26
C THR A 120 -1.89 12.65 4.23
N ASN A 121 -3.08 12.42 3.70
CA ASN A 121 -4.27 12.15 4.51
C ASN A 121 -4.99 10.85 4.14
N PHE A 122 -4.49 10.13 3.14
CA PHE A 122 -5.12 8.91 2.67
C PHE A 122 -4.09 7.96 2.05
N VAL A 123 -4.17 6.69 2.43
CA VAL A 123 -3.48 5.59 1.77
C VAL A 123 -4.51 4.59 1.31
N THR A 124 -4.41 4.11 0.07
CA THR A 124 -5.34 3.11 -0.45
C THR A 124 -4.57 1.98 -1.10
N VAL A 125 -5.09 0.78 -0.92
CA VAL A 125 -4.54 -0.47 -1.41
C VAL A 125 -5.55 -1.08 -2.37
N TYR A 126 -5.08 -1.47 -3.54
CA TYR A 126 -5.83 -2.19 -4.55
C TYR A 126 -5.14 -3.52 -4.85
N TYR A 127 -5.88 -4.42 -5.49
CA TYR A 127 -5.31 -5.58 -6.15
C TYR A 127 -5.73 -5.63 -7.61
N LEU A 128 -4.90 -6.25 -8.45
CA LEU A 128 -5.20 -6.56 -9.84
C LEU A 128 -5.56 -8.04 -9.96
N GLU A 129 -6.70 -8.36 -10.56
CA GLU A 129 -7.07 -9.77 -10.83
C GLU A 129 -6.24 -10.38 -11.96
N TYR A 130 -5.91 -9.54 -12.94
CA TYR A 130 -5.05 -9.85 -14.07
C TYR A 130 -4.09 -8.65 -14.20
N GLY A 131 -2.81 -8.88 -13.94
CA GLY A 131 -1.77 -7.85 -13.89
C GLY A 131 -0.36 -8.43 -13.88
N GLU A 132 -0.22 -9.65 -14.41
CA GLU A 132 1.05 -10.37 -14.45
C GLU A 132 1.92 -9.92 -15.63
N TYR A 133 1.34 -9.16 -16.57
CA TYR A 133 2.05 -8.62 -17.72
C TYR A 133 2.61 -7.23 -17.41
N GLU A 134 3.87 -6.99 -17.78
CA GLU A 134 4.55 -5.72 -17.59
C GLU A 134 3.80 -4.54 -18.24
N GLU A 135 3.15 -4.79 -19.39
CA GLU A 135 2.33 -3.80 -20.10
C GLU A 135 1.13 -3.31 -19.27
N ASP A 136 0.48 -4.22 -18.54
CA ASP A 136 -0.65 -3.89 -17.66
C ASP A 136 -0.20 -2.98 -16.51
N LEU A 137 0.93 -3.35 -15.88
CA LEU A 137 1.54 -2.59 -14.79
C LEU A 137 1.98 -1.20 -15.25
N GLN A 138 2.53 -1.10 -16.47
CA GLN A 138 2.90 0.17 -17.07
C GLN A 138 1.67 1.06 -17.35
N GLU A 139 0.57 0.48 -17.81
CA GLU A 139 -0.66 1.24 -18.03
C GLU A 139 -1.27 1.74 -16.71
N VAL A 140 -1.25 0.93 -15.65
CA VAL A 140 -1.60 1.38 -14.29
C VAL A 140 -0.73 2.58 -13.90
N ALA A 141 0.60 2.44 -14.00
CA ALA A 141 1.53 3.51 -13.64
C ALA A 141 1.26 4.81 -14.42
N ASN A 142 1.03 4.71 -15.73
CA ASN A 142 0.70 5.84 -16.60
C ASN A 142 -0.58 6.57 -16.18
N ILE A 143 -1.60 5.83 -15.72
CA ILE A 143 -2.84 6.42 -15.24
C ILE A 143 -2.61 7.10 -13.88
N LEU A 144 -1.88 6.46 -12.97
CA LEU A 144 -1.57 7.01 -11.65
C LEU A 144 -0.70 8.28 -11.75
N LEU A 145 0.27 8.33 -12.68
CA LEU A 145 1.12 9.51 -12.88
C LEU A 145 0.31 10.76 -13.27
N LYS A 146 -0.78 10.59 -14.03
CA LYS A 146 -1.68 11.69 -14.44
C LYS A 146 -2.53 12.24 -13.27
N ARG A 147 -2.52 11.60 -12.11
CA ARG A 147 -3.33 11.96 -10.95
C ARG A 147 -2.58 12.86 -9.98
N GLU A 148 -2.72 14.17 -10.15
CA GLU A 148 -1.98 15.23 -9.43
C GLU A 148 -1.85 15.08 -7.90
N LYS A 149 -2.79 14.42 -7.23
CA LYS A 149 -2.82 14.28 -5.76
C LYS A 149 -2.12 13.03 -5.27
N ILE A 150 -1.84 12.09 -6.17
CA ILE A 150 -1.08 10.89 -5.84
C ILE A 150 0.39 11.29 -5.68
N LYS A 151 0.88 11.11 -4.46
CA LYS A 151 2.24 11.38 -4.03
C LYS A 151 3.16 10.19 -4.32
N ILE A 152 2.71 8.99 -3.96
CA ILE A 152 3.43 7.73 -4.12
C ILE A 152 2.50 6.73 -4.78
N GLY A 153 3.01 6.02 -5.79
CA GLY A 153 2.39 4.83 -6.34
C GLY A 153 3.42 3.70 -6.33
N GLY A 154 3.03 2.53 -5.83
CA GLY A 154 3.91 1.38 -5.77
C GLY A 154 3.19 0.08 -6.07
N LEU A 155 3.93 -0.86 -6.64
CA LEU A 155 3.51 -2.24 -6.86
C LEU A 155 4.21 -3.15 -5.87
N GLY A 156 3.52 -4.18 -5.44
CA GLY A 156 4.01 -5.01 -4.36
C GLY A 156 3.21 -6.25 -4.11
N HIS A 157 3.56 -6.89 -3.00
CA HIS A 157 2.84 -8.05 -2.49
C HIS A 157 2.38 -7.80 -1.05
N MET A 158 1.38 -8.56 -0.63
CA MET A 158 0.79 -8.48 0.69
C MET A 158 1.08 -9.74 1.49
N THR A 159 1.49 -9.55 2.74
CA THR A 159 1.58 -10.60 3.74
C THR A 159 0.62 -10.27 4.89
N THR A 160 -0.01 -11.28 5.48
CA THR A 160 -0.93 -11.08 6.61
C THR A 160 -0.47 -11.87 7.83
N PHE A 161 -0.70 -11.28 9.01
CA PHE A 161 -0.40 -11.90 10.30
C PHE A 161 -1.68 -11.92 11.12
N CYS A 162 -2.10 -13.12 11.50
CA CYS A 162 -3.30 -13.32 12.30
C CYS A 162 -3.19 -14.65 13.05
N MET A 163 -3.58 -14.67 14.32
CA MET A 163 -3.68 -15.92 15.09
C MET A 163 -4.85 -16.81 14.64
N LEU A 164 -5.85 -16.20 14.00
CA LEU A 164 -7.05 -16.87 13.49
C LEU A 164 -7.11 -16.67 11.96
N PRO A 165 -6.23 -17.33 11.19
CA PRO A 165 -6.15 -17.14 9.75
C PRO A 165 -7.47 -17.49 9.07
N SER A 166 -7.74 -16.81 7.94
CA SER A 166 -8.91 -17.10 7.13
C SER A 166 -8.87 -18.52 6.57
N LYS A 167 -10.04 -19.13 6.38
CA LYS A 167 -10.16 -20.44 5.71
C LYS A 167 -9.75 -20.38 4.24
N PHE A 168 -9.85 -19.19 3.63
CA PHE A 168 -9.55 -18.98 2.23
C PHE A 168 -8.31 -18.09 2.09
N THR A 169 -7.35 -18.57 1.30
CA THR A 169 -6.20 -17.77 0.89
C THR A 169 -6.67 -16.69 -0.08
N PHE A 170 -6.23 -15.46 0.15
CA PHE A 170 -6.48 -14.36 -0.77
C PHE A 170 -5.63 -14.56 -2.05
N PRO A 171 -6.25 -14.73 -3.24
CA PRO A 171 -5.52 -15.18 -4.42
C PRO A 171 -4.68 -14.08 -5.09
N TYR A 172 -4.95 -12.80 -4.79
CA TYR A 172 -4.31 -11.66 -5.45
C TYR A 172 -3.22 -10.99 -4.60
N ALA A 173 -2.65 -11.74 -3.64
CA ALA A 173 -1.66 -11.20 -2.70
C ALA A 173 -0.36 -10.74 -3.38
N GLU A 174 -0.02 -11.25 -4.57
CA GLU A 174 1.17 -10.85 -5.31
C GLU A 174 0.99 -9.62 -6.21
N ASN A 175 -0.26 -9.19 -6.44
CA ASN A 175 -0.62 -8.16 -7.42
C ASN A 175 -1.20 -6.91 -6.73
N ILE A 176 -0.47 -6.36 -5.77
CA ILE A 176 -0.95 -5.26 -4.93
C ILE A 176 -0.47 -3.92 -5.48
N VAL A 177 -1.38 -2.95 -5.51
CA VAL A 177 -1.08 -1.54 -5.84
C VAL A 177 -1.34 -0.70 -4.60
N VAL A 178 -0.32 -0.01 -4.11
CA VAL A 178 -0.44 0.93 -2.99
C VAL A 178 -0.30 2.35 -3.49
N ILE A 179 -1.18 3.24 -3.02
CA ILE A 179 -1.20 4.64 -3.41
C ILE A 179 -1.29 5.52 -2.17
N GLU A 180 -0.34 6.45 -2.04
CA GLU A 180 -0.37 7.54 -1.06
C GLU A 180 -0.93 8.81 -1.71
N VAL A 181 -1.94 9.42 -1.09
CA VAL A 181 -2.60 10.63 -1.58
C VAL A 181 -2.43 11.76 -0.56
N ALA A 182 -2.03 12.93 -1.06
CA ALA A 182 -2.03 14.16 -0.29
C ALA A 182 -3.10 15.13 -0.80
N SER A 183 -3.85 15.73 0.12
CA SER A 183 -4.96 16.60 -0.25
C SER A 183 -5.51 17.34 0.97
N ASP A 184 -5.73 18.65 0.85
CA ASP A 184 -6.38 19.43 1.92
C ASP A 184 -7.91 19.21 1.98
N LYS A 185 -8.47 18.46 1.02
CA LYS A 185 -9.88 18.05 1.02
C LYS A 185 -10.12 16.90 2.01
N GLY A 186 -11.31 16.85 2.62
CA GLY A 186 -11.69 15.78 3.54
C GLY A 186 -11.77 14.38 2.92
N HIS A 187 -11.72 13.34 3.77
CA HIS A 187 -11.60 11.92 3.38
C HIS A 187 -12.63 11.44 2.36
N GLN A 188 -13.88 11.89 2.44
CA GLN A 188 -14.93 11.52 1.47
C GLN A 188 -14.62 12.01 0.05
N SER A 189 -14.01 13.19 -0.08
CA SER A 189 -13.60 13.72 -1.39
C SER A 189 -12.41 12.94 -1.94
N VAL A 190 -11.46 12.58 -1.08
CA VAL A 190 -10.29 11.78 -1.47
C VAL A 190 -10.72 10.36 -1.88
N LYS A 191 -11.65 9.74 -1.14
CA LYS A 191 -12.22 8.45 -1.51
C LYS A 191 -12.85 8.47 -2.91
N LYS A 192 -13.64 9.50 -3.24
CA LYS A 192 -14.21 9.67 -4.60
C LYS A 192 -13.13 9.81 -5.67
N TYR A 193 -12.03 10.50 -5.37
CA TYR A 193 -10.90 10.65 -6.27
C TYR A 193 -10.19 9.30 -6.53
N CYS A 194 -9.97 8.52 -5.48
CA CYS A 194 -9.43 7.15 -5.56
C CYS A 194 -10.36 6.22 -6.36
N GLU A 195 -11.66 6.30 -6.14
CA GLU A 195 -12.66 5.54 -6.91
C GLU A 195 -12.68 5.92 -8.40
N GLN A 196 -12.53 7.21 -8.72
CA GLN A 196 -12.41 7.64 -10.12
C GLN A 196 -11.11 7.15 -10.76
N THR A 197 -10.01 7.09 -10.01
CA THR A 197 -8.74 6.49 -10.45
C THR A 197 -8.90 5.01 -10.77
N LYS A 198 -9.56 4.25 -9.89
CA LYS A 198 -9.92 2.85 -10.15
C LYS A 198 -10.74 2.68 -11.43
N ARG A 199 -11.78 3.50 -11.62
CA ARG A 199 -12.62 3.45 -12.82
C ARG A 199 -11.84 3.73 -14.11
N ASP A 200 -10.87 4.63 -14.07
CA ASP A 200 -10.06 4.96 -15.24
C ASP A 200 -9.09 3.84 -15.61
N VAL A 201 -8.51 3.16 -14.61
CA VAL A 201 -7.76 1.91 -14.81
C VAL A 201 -8.67 0.84 -15.43
N ASN A 202 -9.88 0.65 -14.88
CA ASN A 202 -10.77 -0.39 -15.39
C ASN A 202 -11.31 -0.13 -16.80
N ARG A 203 -11.42 1.15 -17.20
CA ARG A 203 -11.76 1.53 -18.58
C ARG A 203 -10.69 1.18 -19.60
N LYS A 204 -9.46 0.88 -19.16
CA LYS A 204 -8.39 0.38 -20.03
C LYS A 204 -8.37 -1.13 -20.16
N GLY A 205 -9.37 -1.83 -19.62
CA GLY A 205 -9.49 -3.28 -19.70
C GLY A 205 -8.80 -4.03 -18.56
N LEU A 206 -8.24 -3.31 -17.59
CA LEU A 206 -7.62 -3.89 -16.40
C LEU A 206 -8.67 -4.12 -15.31
N THR A 207 -8.50 -5.12 -14.45
CA THR A 207 -9.41 -5.34 -13.32
C THR A 207 -8.73 -4.96 -12.02
N MET A 208 -8.81 -3.67 -11.67
CA MET A 208 -8.33 -3.15 -10.40
C MET A 208 -9.49 -3.00 -9.40
N THR A 209 -9.36 -3.65 -8.25
CA THR A 209 -10.38 -3.66 -7.20
C THR A 209 -9.80 -3.12 -5.90
N ASN A 210 -10.59 -2.34 -5.16
CA ASN A 210 -10.15 -1.81 -3.88
C ASN A 210 -10.03 -2.96 -2.88
N LEU A 211 -8.94 -2.99 -2.12
CA LEU A 211 -8.75 -3.92 -1.01
C LEU A 211 -9.09 -3.20 0.29
N LEU A 212 -8.37 -2.12 0.55
CA LEU A 212 -8.40 -1.40 1.82
C LEU A 212 -8.15 0.07 1.58
N SER A 213 -9.00 0.91 2.16
CA SER A 213 -8.82 2.37 2.21
C SER A 213 -8.48 2.78 3.64
N LEU A 214 -7.42 3.55 3.82
CA LEU A 214 -6.91 4.02 5.11
C LEU A 214 -7.00 5.54 5.16
N SER A 215 -7.97 6.04 5.92
CA SER A 215 -8.10 7.47 6.19
C SER A 215 -7.24 7.86 7.38
N ILE A 216 -6.33 8.81 7.21
CA ILE A 216 -5.43 9.23 8.28
C ILE A 216 -6.17 10.16 9.23
N LEU A 217 -6.25 9.77 10.50
CA LEU A 217 -6.88 10.55 11.56
C LEU A 217 -5.86 11.43 12.29
N GLU A 218 -4.66 10.88 12.51
CA GLU A 218 -3.59 11.55 13.26
C GLU A 218 -2.23 11.08 12.75
N LYS A 219 -1.27 12.01 12.69
CA LYS A 219 0.14 11.71 12.45
C LYS A 219 0.86 11.54 13.80
N LEU A 220 1.49 10.38 13.98
CA LEU A 220 2.19 9.98 15.20
C LEU A 220 3.72 10.14 15.07
N LYS A 221 4.26 10.05 13.85
CA LYS A 221 5.67 10.27 13.50
C LYS A 221 5.78 10.85 12.10
#